data_AF-A0A7S4VSM1-F1
#
_entry.id   AF-A0A7S4VSM1-F1
#
_cell.length_a   1.000
_cell.length_b   1.000
_cell.length_c   1.000
_cell.angle_alpha   90.00
_cell.angle_beta   90.00
_cell.angle_gamma   90.00
#
_symmetry.space_group_name_H-M   'P 1'
#
loop_
_entity.id
_entity.type
_entity.pdbx_description
1 polymer ?
#
loop_
_entity_poly.entity_id
_entity_poly.type
_entity_poly.pdbx_seq_one_letter_code
_entity_poly.pdbx_strand_id
1 'polypeptide(L)'
;LALASGEAKLVQVRACAGGSTSGQACTAYQFDVRRLASAQAALSQLLVTADSGRLDCALSPPFSPGVPVYRAKVPYGAEADIDVEAARGGFVSFTSFAAAEHHALSRHVARKRRRGRPVVDVYVVAANRQGQRKYHVILEYQANADTALSSVRSNVGRVLPLGRRSAHQFLLKVPLHARQVAISATARDREGASLSLRGRTG
;
A
#
# COMPACT_ATOMS: atom_id res chain seq x y z
N LEU A 1 -30.62 22.70 3.48
CA LEU A 1 -29.62 23.38 2.62
C LEU A 1 -28.39 22.49 2.55
N ALA A 2 -27.96 22.03 1.38
CA ALA A 2 -26.68 21.33 1.24
C ALA A 2 -25.63 22.35 0.77
N LEU A 3 -24.53 22.49 1.52
CA LEU A 3 -23.37 23.32 1.17
C LEU A 3 -22.13 22.43 1.10
N ALA A 4 -21.28 22.60 0.09
CA ALA A 4 -19.97 21.98 0.09
C ALA A 4 -19.04 22.67 1.12
N SER A 5 -17.94 22.00 1.48
CA SER A 5 -16.96 22.56 2.42
C SER A 5 -16.33 23.83 1.84
N GLY A 6 -16.35 24.93 2.57
CA GLY A 6 -15.85 26.24 2.14
C GLY A 6 -16.87 27.12 1.41
N GLU A 7 -18.08 26.62 1.14
CA GLU A 7 -19.12 27.41 0.47
C GLU A 7 -19.93 28.27 1.44
N ALA A 8 -20.41 29.39 0.91
CA ALA A 8 -21.35 30.30 1.56
C ALA A 8 -22.64 30.40 0.73
N LYS A 9 -23.79 30.48 1.41
CA LYS A 9 -25.07 30.75 0.76
C LYS A 9 -25.91 31.67 1.62
N LEU A 10 -26.48 32.68 0.96
CA LEU A 10 -27.47 33.55 1.57
C LEU A 10 -28.81 32.82 1.65
N VAL A 11 -29.38 32.77 2.85
CA VAL A 11 -30.73 32.26 3.10
C VAL A 11 -31.60 33.43 3.53
N GLN A 12 -32.69 33.67 2.80
CA GLN A 12 -33.65 34.71 3.13
C GLN A 12 -34.82 34.09 3.87
N VAL A 13 -35.11 34.61 5.07
CA VAL A 13 -36.30 34.27 5.85
C VAL A 13 -37.21 35.49 5.86
N ARG A 14 -38.50 35.31 5.60
CA ARG A 14 -39.48 36.39 5.64
C ARG A 14 -40.44 36.15 6.80
N ALA A 15 -40.62 37.16 7.65
CA ALA A 15 -41.65 37.18 8.68
C ALA A 15 -42.76 38.12 8.22
N CYS A 16 -43.98 37.61 8.06
CA CYS A 16 -45.15 38.38 7.64
C CYS A 16 -46.18 38.37 8.78
N ALA A 17 -46.80 39.52 9.07
CA ALA A 17 -47.93 39.57 9.99
C ALA A 17 -49.15 38.86 9.36
N GLY A 18 -49.93 38.12 10.14
CA GLY A 18 -51.24 37.60 9.72
C GLY A 18 -51.28 36.29 8.91
N GLY A 19 -50.17 35.57 8.72
CA GLY A 19 -50.14 34.24 8.08
C GLY A 19 -50.44 34.22 6.57
N SER A 20 -50.79 35.36 5.97
CA SER A 20 -51.00 35.52 4.53
C SER A 20 -49.70 35.89 3.81
N THR A 21 -49.41 35.20 2.72
CA THR A 21 -48.18 35.36 1.91
C THR A 21 -48.30 36.39 0.78
N SER A 22 -49.48 36.99 0.58
CA SER A 22 -49.70 37.95 -0.52
C SER A 22 -50.20 39.31 0.01
N GLY A 23 -49.35 40.34 -0.11
CA GLY A 23 -49.76 41.75 0.00
C GLY A 23 -49.50 42.45 1.35
N GLN A 24 -49.04 41.75 2.40
CA GLN A 24 -48.69 42.36 3.69
C GLN A 24 -47.20 42.72 3.80
N ALA A 25 -46.89 43.75 4.59
CA ALA A 25 -45.52 44.14 4.90
C ALA A 25 -44.79 43.01 5.63
N CYS A 26 -43.92 42.30 4.92
CA CYS A 26 -43.04 41.29 5.50
C CYS A 26 -41.68 41.91 5.83
N THR A 27 -41.09 41.55 6.96
CA THR A 27 -39.69 41.84 7.27
C THR A 27 -38.82 40.71 6.73
N ALA A 28 -37.83 41.02 5.90
CA ALA A 28 -36.87 40.06 5.40
C ALA A 28 -35.61 40.05 6.26
N TYR A 29 -35.19 38.85 6.67
CA TYR A 29 -33.92 38.58 7.34
C TYR A 29 -33.01 37.82 6.38
N GLN A 30 -31.75 38.22 6.28
CA GLN A 30 -30.74 37.51 5.52
C GLN A 30 -29.75 36.85 6.47
N PHE A 31 -29.51 35.57 6.24
CA PHE A 31 -28.49 34.79 6.95
C PHE A 31 -27.37 34.43 5.97
N ASP A 32 -26.14 34.81 6.28
CA ASP A 32 -24.94 34.30 5.60
C ASP A 32 -24.55 32.95 6.24
N VAL A 33 -24.93 31.85 5.57
CA VAL A 33 -24.63 30.51 6.06
C VAL A 33 -23.35 30.03 5.37
N ARG A 34 -22.29 29.86 6.16
CA ARG A 34 -20.98 29.37 5.69
C ARG A 34 -20.68 28.00 6.25
N ARG A 35 -20.25 27.07 5.39
CA ARG A 35 -19.71 25.78 5.84
C ARG A 35 -18.19 25.88 5.93
N LEU A 36 -17.67 25.92 7.16
CA LEU A 36 -16.23 26.01 7.40
C LEU A 36 -15.51 24.74 6.91
N ALA A 37 -14.36 24.94 6.25
CA ALA A 37 -13.48 23.84 5.86
C ALA A 37 -12.64 23.38 7.05
N SER A 38 -12.47 22.05 7.20
CA SER A 38 -11.69 21.49 8.30
C SER A 38 -10.20 21.82 8.15
N ALA A 39 -9.55 22.17 9.27
CA ALA A 39 -8.09 22.32 9.37
C ALA A 39 -7.36 21.00 9.62
N GLN A 40 -8.09 19.89 9.74
CA GLN A 40 -7.49 18.60 10.09
C GLN A 40 -6.93 17.90 8.86
N ALA A 41 -5.61 17.78 8.79
CA ALA A 41 -4.92 16.92 7.83
C ALA A 41 -4.75 15.53 8.45
N ALA A 42 -5.73 14.64 8.25
CA ALA A 42 -5.67 13.27 8.76
C ALA A 42 -6.22 12.28 7.73
N LEU A 43 -5.75 11.03 7.77
CA LEU A 43 -6.38 9.94 7.03
C LEU A 43 -7.64 9.47 7.78
N SER A 44 -8.67 9.08 7.04
CA SER A 44 -9.79 8.27 7.53
C SER A 44 -9.57 6.78 7.30
N GLN A 45 -8.73 6.43 6.32
CA GLN A 45 -8.40 5.05 5.96
C GLN A 45 -6.95 4.94 5.51
N LEU A 46 -6.31 3.83 5.90
CA LEU A 46 -5.09 3.32 5.32
C LEU A 46 -5.21 1.80 5.26
N LEU A 47 -5.19 1.25 4.05
CA LEU A 47 -5.24 -0.17 3.79
C LEU A 47 -4.01 -0.56 2.95
N VAL A 48 -3.40 -1.68 3.29
CA VAL A 48 -2.34 -2.30 2.51
C VAL A 48 -2.80 -3.69 2.14
N THR A 49 -2.81 -3.99 0.84
CA THR A 49 -3.13 -5.32 0.33
C THR A 49 -1.98 -5.85 -0.53
N ALA A 50 -2.02 -7.14 -0.84
CA ALA A 50 -1.07 -7.81 -1.70
C ALA A 50 -1.80 -8.67 -2.75
N ASP A 51 -1.08 -9.03 -3.82
CA ASP A 51 -1.58 -9.86 -4.92
C ASP A 51 -2.86 -9.31 -5.57
N SER A 52 -2.85 -8.02 -5.91
CA SER A 52 -3.99 -7.30 -6.49
C SER A 52 -5.25 -7.31 -5.61
N GLY A 53 -5.07 -7.09 -4.30
CA GLY A 53 -6.18 -6.99 -3.34
C GLY A 53 -6.70 -8.32 -2.80
N ARG A 54 -6.00 -9.44 -3.04
CA ARG A 54 -6.43 -10.77 -2.55
C ARG A 54 -6.02 -11.05 -1.10
N LEU A 55 -4.98 -10.37 -0.62
CA LEU A 55 -4.42 -10.59 0.70
C LEU A 55 -4.35 -9.27 1.46
N ASP A 56 -4.97 -9.21 2.64
CA ASP A 56 -4.86 -8.05 3.51
C ASP A 56 -3.56 -8.10 4.32
N CYS A 57 -2.75 -7.05 4.22
CA CYS A 57 -1.51 -6.91 4.97
C CYS A 57 -1.80 -6.08 6.23
N ALA A 58 -1.97 -6.76 7.36
CA ALA A 58 -2.27 -6.11 8.63
C ALA A 58 -1.21 -5.04 9.00
N LEU A 59 -1.70 -3.87 9.40
CA LEU A 59 -0.85 -2.76 9.86
C LEU A 59 -0.42 -2.97 11.31
N SER A 60 0.84 -2.64 11.60
CA SER A 60 1.38 -2.51 12.94
C SER A 60 1.97 -1.11 13.13
N PRO A 61 1.42 -0.29 14.05
CA PRO A 61 0.22 -0.56 14.85
C PRO A 61 -1.07 -0.58 13.98
N PRO A 62 -2.23 -1.00 14.54
CA PRO A 62 -3.52 -0.84 13.87
C PRO A 62 -3.76 0.62 13.46
N PHE A 63 -4.50 0.82 12.37
CA PHE A 63 -4.73 2.16 11.84
C PHE A 63 -5.35 3.10 12.89
N SER A 64 -4.72 4.25 13.09
CA SER A 64 -5.23 5.35 13.90
C SER A 64 -4.79 6.67 13.29
N PRO A 65 -5.68 7.64 13.03
CA PRO A 65 -5.33 8.90 12.35
C PRO A 65 -4.20 9.71 13.03
N GLY A 66 -3.93 9.45 14.32
CA GLY A 66 -2.85 10.06 15.08
C GLY A 66 -1.47 9.43 14.88
N VAL A 67 -1.38 8.22 14.32
CA VAL A 67 -0.11 7.49 14.15
C VAL A 67 0.51 7.83 12.80
N PRO A 68 1.75 8.36 12.75
CA PRO A 68 2.40 8.76 11.50
C PRO A 68 3.19 7.63 10.82
N VAL A 69 3.48 6.52 11.50
CA VAL A 69 4.33 5.46 10.97
C VAL A 69 3.66 4.11 11.14
N TYR A 70 3.61 3.33 10.05
CA TYR A 70 3.04 2.00 10.01
C TYR A 70 3.99 1.02 9.36
N ARG A 71 3.90 -0.24 9.79
CA ARG A 71 4.56 -1.38 9.17
C ARG A 71 3.50 -2.34 8.64
N ALA A 72 3.72 -2.88 7.44
CA ALA A 72 2.87 -3.91 6.85
C ALA A 72 3.76 -5.06 6.36
N LYS A 73 3.46 -6.28 6.78
CA LYS A 73 4.16 -7.48 6.30
C LYS A 73 3.56 -7.90 4.97
N VAL A 74 4.38 -7.91 3.92
CA VAL A 74 3.97 -8.30 2.57
C VAL A 74 4.50 -9.70 2.29
N PRO A 75 3.66 -10.64 1.80
CA PRO A 75 4.12 -11.98 1.43
C PRO A 75 5.27 -11.96 0.43
N TYR A 76 6.12 -12.99 0.48
CA TYR A 76 7.20 -13.14 -0.47
C TYR A 76 6.68 -13.19 -1.91
N GLY A 77 7.31 -12.45 -2.82
CA GLY A 77 6.97 -12.46 -4.25
C GLY A 77 5.72 -11.65 -4.62
N ALA A 78 4.94 -11.20 -3.63
CA ALA A 78 3.75 -10.41 -3.87
C ALA A 78 4.07 -8.94 -4.16
N GLU A 79 3.25 -8.32 -5.00
CA GLU A 79 3.19 -6.86 -5.15
C GLU A 79 2.22 -6.28 -4.11
N ALA A 80 2.57 -5.15 -3.53
CA ALA A 80 1.73 -4.47 -2.55
C ALA A 80 0.91 -3.35 -3.22
N ASP A 81 -0.34 -3.22 -2.80
CA ASP A 81 -1.21 -2.11 -3.14
C ASP A 81 -1.51 -1.33 -1.86
N ILE A 82 -1.44 0.01 -1.95
CA ILE A 82 -1.74 0.89 -0.82
C ILE A 82 -2.92 1.77 -1.20
N ASP A 83 -3.95 1.72 -0.39
CA ASP A 83 -5.21 2.45 -0.54
C ASP A 83 -5.35 3.40 0.67
N VAL A 84 -5.54 4.69 0.39
CA VAL A 84 -5.64 5.73 1.42
C VAL A 84 -6.81 6.65 1.15
N GLU A 85 -7.46 7.10 2.23
CA GLU A 85 -8.51 8.11 2.18
C GLU A 85 -8.25 9.25 3.18
N ALA A 86 -8.42 10.49 2.73
CA ALA A 86 -8.32 11.67 3.58
C ALA A 86 -9.64 11.95 4.33
N ALA A 87 -9.54 12.27 5.61
CA ALA A 87 -10.67 12.62 6.45
C ALA A 87 -11.23 14.02 6.12
N ARG A 88 -12.52 14.23 6.41
CA ARG A 88 -13.19 15.55 6.48
C ARG A 88 -13.00 16.44 5.24
N GLY A 89 -12.91 15.81 4.06
CA GLY A 89 -12.81 16.51 2.78
C GLY A 89 -11.41 17.07 2.47
N GLY A 90 -10.38 16.60 3.18
CA GLY A 90 -8.99 16.84 2.81
C GLY A 90 -8.57 16.11 1.53
N PHE A 91 -7.31 16.27 1.16
CA PHE A 91 -6.71 15.74 -0.07
C PHE A 91 -5.50 14.89 0.26
N VAL A 92 -5.25 13.83 -0.52
CA VAL A 92 -4.13 12.91 -0.31
C VAL A 92 -3.30 12.71 -1.57
N SER A 93 -2.00 12.52 -1.40
CA SER A 93 -1.06 12.20 -2.48
C SER A 93 0.08 11.29 -2.00
N PHE A 94 0.66 10.53 -2.92
CA PHE A 94 1.87 9.73 -2.69
C PHE A 94 3.16 10.40 -3.20
N THR A 95 3.10 11.65 -3.67
CA THR A 95 4.23 12.37 -4.27
C THR A 95 4.70 13.54 -3.41
N SER A 96 3.82 14.48 -3.06
CA SER A 96 4.14 15.65 -2.25
C SER A 96 2.89 16.35 -1.70
N PHE A 97 3.06 17.30 -0.78
CA PHE A 97 1.99 18.19 -0.31
C PHE A 97 1.44 19.08 -1.43
N ALA A 98 2.30 19.66 -2.25
CA ALA A 98 1.88 20.47 -3.40
C ALA A 98 1.00 19.67 -4.37
N ALA A 99 1.34 18.40 -4.61
CA ALA A 99 0.50 17.51 -5.41
C ALA A 99 -0.85 17.24 -4.75
N ALA A 100 -0.91 17.04 -3.42
CA ALA A 100 -2.19 16.90 -2.72
C ALA A 100 -3.04 18.19 -2.80
N GLU A 101 -2.42 19.37 -2.78
CA GLU A 101 -3.12 20.66 -2.92
C GLU A 101 -3.64 20.91 -4.34
N HIS A 102 -2.83 20.59 -5.36
CA HIS A 102 -3.20 20.79 -6.77
C HIS A 102 -4.16 19.72 -7.28
N HIS A 103 -4.05 18.47 -6.81
CA HIS A 103 -4.99 17.39 -7.12
C HIS A 103 -6.19 17.42 -6.15
N ALA A 104 -6.89 18.55 -6.11
CA ALA A 104 -8.04 18.85 -5.25
C ALA A 104 -9.28 17.94 -5.44
N LEU A 105 -9.13 16.74 -6.00
CA LEU A 105 -10.21 15.80 -6.33
C LEU A 105 -10.02 14.42 -5.71
N SER A 106 -8.81 14.04 -5.32
CA SER A 106 -8.57 12.67 -4.83
C SER A 106 -8.61 12.64 -3.30
N ARG A 107 -9.82 12.48 -2.76
CA ARG A 107 -10.01 12.07 -1.37
C ARG A 107 -9.48 10.67 -1.13
N HIS A 108 -9.46 9.88 -2.19
CA HIS A 108 -9.03 8.49 -2.23
C HIS A 108 -7.94 8.33 -3.29
N VAL A 109 -6.85 7.64 -2.95
CA VAL A 109 -5.81 7.28 -3.91
C VAL A 109 -5.36 5.85 -3.64
N ALA A 110 -5.36 5.02 -4.68
CA ALA A 110 -4.73 3.72 -4.67
C ALA A 110 -3.41 3.77 -5.45
N ARG A 111 -2.36 3.16 -4.91
CA ARG A 111 -1.06 3.03 -5.57
C ARG A 111 -0.66 1.58 -5.66
N LYS A 112 -0.56 1.08 -6.89
CA LYS A 112 0.14 -0.18 -7.17
C LYS A 112 1.63 0.00 -7.01
N ARG A 113 2.27 -0.87 -6.24
CA ARG A 113 3.72 -0.82 -5.99
C ARG A 113 4.40 -2.05 -6.56
N ARG A 114 5.38 -1.79 -7.44
CA ARG A 114 6.37 -2.78 -7.84
C ARG A 114 7.34 -3.05 -6.69
N ARG A 115 7.84 -4.28 -6.64
CA ARG A 115 8.84 -4.77 -5.69
C ARG A 115 10.02 -3.79 -5.53
N GLY A 116 10.58 -3.68 -4.33
CA GLY A 116 11.92 -3.10 -4.13
C GLY A 116 12.03 -1.67 -3.61
N ARG A 117 10.94 -0.96 -3.24
CA ARG A 117 11.09 0.16 -2.27
C ARG A 117 10.26 -0.07 -1.00
N PRO A 118 10.93 -0.14 0.17
CA PRO A 118 10.28 -0.55 1.41
C PRO A 118 9.50 0.59 2.07
N VAL A 119 9.70 1.85 1.68
CA VAL A 119 8.99 2.97 2.31
C VAL A 119 8.10 3.68 1.29
N VAL A 120 6.87 3.99 1.73
CA VAL A 120 5.90 4.79 1.00
C VAL A 120 5.47 5.96 1.87
N ASP A 121 5.67 7.15 1.34
CA ASP A 121 5.21 8.37 1.96
C ASP A 121 3.82 8.74 1.45
N VAL A 122 2.95 9.12 2.38
CA VAL A 122 1.60 9.61 2.12
C VAL A 122 1.50 11.04 2.65
N TYR A 123 1.09 11.96 1.80
CA TYR A 123 0.97 13.38 2.09
C TYR A 123 -0.51 13.73 2.14
N VAL A 124 -0.97 14.26 3.26
CA VAL A 124 -2.36 14.70 3.48
C VAL A 124 -2.39 16.19 3.72
N VAL A 125 -3.31 16.87 3.05
CA VAL A 125 -3.57 18.30 3.22
C VAL A 125 -5.02 18.51 3.64
N ALA A 126 -5.23 19.37 4.63
CA ALA A 126 -6.56 19.68 5.14
C ALA A 126 -7.42 20.39 4.09
N ALA A 127 -8.75 20.30 4.22
CA ALA A 127 -9.69 20.92 3.29
C ALA A 127 -9.51 22.44 3.18
N ASN A 128 -9.11 23.10 4.28
CA ASN A 128 -8.82 24.54 4.30
C ASN A 128 -7.39 24.90 3.84
N ARG A 129 -6.58 23.91 3.44
CA ARG A 129 -5.17 24.05 3.01
C ARG A 129 -4.20 24.61 4.06
N GLN A 130 -4.60 24.70 5.33
CA GLN A 130 -3.73 25.20 6.41
C GLN A 130 -3.07 24.07 7.21
N GLY A 131 -3.67 22.88 7.21
CA GLY A 131 -3.09 21.70 7.86
C GLY A 131 -2.38 20.79 6.86
N GLN A 132 -1.23 20.24 7.25
CA GLN A 132 -0.50 19.23 6.49
C GLN A 132 -0.05 18.09 7.43
N ARG A 133 -0.06 16.85 6.94
CA ARG A 133 0.44 15.68 7.67
C ARG A 133 1.04 14.64 6.74
N LYS A 134 2.18 14.08 7.13
CA LYS A 134 2.88 13.01 6.42
C LYS A 134 2.74 11.70 7.18
N TYR A 135 2.49 10.61 6.45
CA TYR A 135 2.53 9.24 6.97
C TYR A 135 3.60 8.44 6.25
N HIS A 136 4.21 7.51 6.96
CA HIS A 136 5.20 6.57 6.46
C HIS A 136 4.67 5.15 6.58
N VAL A 137 4.56 4.46 5.44
CA VAL A 137 4.19 3.05 5.37
C VAL A 137 5.43 2.25 4.99
N ILE A 138 5.90 1.43 5.92
CA ILE A 138 7.06 0.56 5.77
C ILE A 138 6.57 -0.83 5.39
N LEU A 139 6.94 -1.31 4.21
CA LEU A 139 6.66 -2.63 3.68
C LEU A 139 7.81 -3.58 4.06
N GLU A 140 7.48 -4.59 4.85
CA GLU A 140 8.39 -5.66 5.26
C GLU A 140 8.08 -6.91 4.45
N TYR A 141 8.84 -7.15 3.39
CA TYR A 141 8.67 -8.35 2.57
C TYR A 141 9.17 -9.57 3.32
N GLN A 142 8.32 -10.57 3.45
CA GLN A 142 8.66 -11.83 4.09
C GLN A 142 9.70 -12.57 3.24
N ALA A 143 10.63 -13.26 3.91
CA ALA A 143 11.57 -14.14 3.25
C ALA A 143 10.83 -15.35 2.65
N ASN A 144 11.32 -15.85 1.52
CA ASN A 144 10.81 -17.11 1.00
C ASN A 144 11.18 -18.26 1.95
N ALA A 145 10.22 -19.13 2.25
CA ALA A 145 10.45 -20.37 3.01
C ALA A 145 10.73 -21.59 2.11
N ASP A 146 10.53 -21.48 0.79
CA ASP A 146 10.77 -22.57 -0.16
C ASP A 146 12.26 -22.72 -0.51
N THR A 147 12.91 -23.71 0.11
CA THR A 147 14.31 -24.07 -0.14
C THR A 147 14.47 -25.16 -1.20
N ALA A 148 13.43 -25.53 -1.94
CA ALA A 148 13.49 -26.63 -2.88
C ALA A 148 14.33 -26.32 -4.12
N LEU A 149 15.00 -27.34 -4.66
CA LEU A 149 15.68 -27.26 -5.96
C LEU A 149 14.69 -27.54 -7.08
N SER A 150 14.75 -26.74 -8.16
CA SER A 150 14.05 -27.03 -9.42
C SER A 150 14.83 -27.99 -10.31
N SER A 151 16.18 -27.94 -10.26
CA SER A 151 17.02 -28.87 -11.00
C SER A 151 18.40 -29.06 -10.35
N VAL A 152 18.98 -30.23 -10.59
CA VAL A 152 20.39 -30.55 -10.28
C VAL A 152 20.95 -31.27 -11.50
N ARG A 153 22.09 -30.81 -12.00
CA ARG A 153 22.77 -31.36 -13.18
C ARG A 153 24.25 -31.53 -12.89
N SER A 154 24.88 -32.40 -13.65
CA SER A 154 26.34 -32.52 -13.69
C SER A 154 26.82 -32.52 -15.14
N ASN A 155 28.05 -32.06 -15.37
CA ASN A 155 28.71 -32.18 -16.67
C ASN A 155 29.12 -33.62 -17.00
N VAL A 156 29.19 -34.51 -16.01
CA VAL A 156 29.54 -35.93 -16.18
C VAL A 156 28.56 -36.82 -15.44
N GLY A 157 28.31 -38.01 -15.98
CA GLY A 157 27.44 -38.99 -15.36
C GLY A 157 25.98 -38.52 -15.26
N ARG A 158 25.21 -39.23 -14.42
CA ARG A 158 23.79 -38.91 -14.15
C ARG A 158 23.60 -38.71 -12.65
N VAL A 159 22.94 -37.61 -12.30
CA VAL A 159 22.50 -37.32 -10.94
C VAL A 159 21.20 -38.09 -10.69
N LEU A 160 21.17 -38.94 -9.67
CA LEU A 160 20.02 -39.74 -9.27
C LEU A 160 19.57 -39.32 -7.87
N PRO A 161 18.27 -38.99 -7.67
CA PRO A 161 17.78 -38.68 -6.34
C PRO A 161 17.80 -39.93 -5.46
N LEU A 162 18.37 -39.80 -4.26
CA LEU A 162 18.34 -40.83 -3.22
C LEU A 162 17.10 -40.59 -2.36
N GLY A 163 15.91 -40.92 -2.87
CA GLY A 163 14.66 -40.81 -2.12
C GLY A 163 13.42 -40.60 -2.99
N ARG A 164 12.24 -40.98 -2.48
CA ARG A 164 10.95 -40.74 -3.14
C ARG A 164 10.30 -39.50 -2.52
N ARG A 165 10.28 -38.42 -3.30
CA ARG A 165 9.70 -37.09 -3.01
C ARG A 165 10.57 -36.31 -2.00
N SER A 166 11.00 -35.10 -2.37
CA SER A 166 11.94 -34.23 -1.62
C SER A 166 13.29 -34.85 -1.25
N ALA A 167 14.00 -35.41 -2.23
CA ALA A 167 15.37 -35.91 -2.01
C ALA A 167 16.32 -34.72 -1.78
N HIS A 168 16.76 -34.54 -0.52
CA HIS A 168 17.86 -33.65 -0.15
C HIS A 168 19.25 -34.28 -0.42
N GLN A 169 19.25 -35.53 -0.89
CA GLN A 169 20.45 -36.30 -1.19
C GLN A 169 20.41 -36.82 -2.62
N PHE A 170 21.57 -36.78 -3.28
CA PHE A 170 21.72 -37.21 -4.66
C PHE A 170 22.97 -38.09 -4.80
N LEU A 171 22.87 -39.13 -5.63
CA LEU A 171 23.99 -39.95 -6.06
C LEU A 171 24.43 -39.49 -7.44
N LEU A 172 25.72 -39.20 -7.59
CA LEU A 172 26.34 -38.96 -8.89
C LEU A 172 27.30 -40.10 -9.21
N LYS A 173 26.98 -40.89 -10.24
CA LYS A 173 27.89 -41.93 -10.75
C LYS A 173 28.85 -41.29 -11.75
N VAL A 174 30.13 -41.17 -11.39
CA VAL A 174 31.17 -40.52 -12.20
C VAL A 174 31.97 -41.59 -12.98
N PRO A 175 32.21 -41.42 -14.29
CA PRO A 175 33.05 -42.34 -15.07
C PRO A 175 34.50 -42.37 -14.57
N LEU A 176 35.16 -43.54 -14.68
CA LEU A 176 36.51 -43.82 -14.15
C LEU A 176 37.63 -42.88 -14.65
N HIS A 177 37.42 -42.16 -15.76
CA HIS A 177 38.40 -41.25 -16.36
C HIS A 177 37.94 -39.78 -16.41
N ALA A 178 36.88 -39.43 -15.68
CA ALA A 178 36.44 -38.04 -15.61
C ALA A 178 37.48 -37.19 -14.86
N ARG A 179 38.13 -36.27 -15.57
CA ARG A 179 39.13 -35.36 -15.00
C ARG A 179 38.53 -34.21 -14.20
N GLN A 180 37.26 -33.87 -14.47
CA GLN A 180 36.57 -32.77 -13.80
C GLN A 180 35.08 -33.07 -13.64
N VAL A 181 34.59 -32.90 -12.41
CA VAL A 181 33.17 -32.96 -12.07
C VAL A 181 32.70 -31.56 -11.71
N ALA A 182 31.71 -31.07 -12.45
CA ALA A 182 30.96 -29.86 -12.15
C ALA A 182 29.52 -30.24 -11.83
N ILE A 183 28.97 -29.64 -10.78
CA ILE A 183 27.57 -29.78 -10.39
C ILE A 183 26.95 -28.39 -10.48
N SER A 184 25.81 -28.30 -11.15
CA SER A 184 24.99 -27.09 -11.16
C SER A 184 23.61 -27.41 -10.58
N ALA A 185 23.10 -26.48 -9.78
CA ALA A 185 21.77 -26.60 -9.19
C ALA A 185 21.02 -25.28 -9.42
N THR A 186 19.71 -25.38 -9.57
CA THR A 186 18.83 -24.21 -9.61
C THR A 186 17.81 -24.35 -8.50
N ALA A 187 17.66 -23.32 -7.68
CA ALA A 187 16.57 -23.23 -6.74
C ALA A 187 15.24 -23.11 -7.52
N ARG A 188 14.14 -23.52 -6.90
CA ARG A 188 12.81 -23.35 -7.46
C ARG A 188 12.44 -21.87 -7.51
N ASP A 189 12.78 -21.14 -6.46
CA ASP A 189 12.76 -19.69 -6.44
C ASP A 189 14.14 -19.12 -6.72
N ARG A 190 14.31 -18.51 -7.90
CA ARG A 190 15.60 -17.95 -8.35
C ARG A 190 15.92 -16.59 -7.75
N GLU A 191 14.93 -15.91 -7.16
CA GLU A 191 15.09 -14.52 -6.68
C GLU A 191 15.26 -14.44 -5.17
N GLY A 192 14.71 -15.38 -4.41
CA GLY A 192 14.75 -15.37 -2.94
C GLY A 192 15.61 -16.45 -2.30
N ALA A 193 16.05 -17.46 -3.07
CA ALA A 193 16.94 -18.50 -2.56
C ALA A 193 18.38 -18.28 -3.02
N SER A 194 19.33 -18.39 -2.09
CA SER A 194 20.77 -18.43 -2.40
C SER A 194 21.25 -19.88 -2.45
N LEU A 195 22.06 -20.20 -3.46
CA LEU A 195 22.68 -21.51 -3.61
C LEU A 195 24.16 -21.39 -3.31
N SER A 196 24.66 -22.22 -2.40
CA SER A 196 26.09 -22.39 -2.20
C SER A 196 26.46 -23.85 -2.35
N LEU A 197 27.46 -24.13 -3.17
CA LEU A 197 28.04 -25.44 -3.34
C LEU A 197 29.36 -25.46 -2.57
N ARG A 198 29.46 -26.31 -1.56
CA ARG A 198 30.69 -26.55 -0.81
C ARG A 198 31.06 -28.02 -0.94
N GLY A 199 32.28 -28.29 -1.37
CA GLY A 199 32.82 -29.64 -1.47
C GLY A 199 34.29 -29.65 -1.12
N ARG A 200 34.76 -30.75 -0.53
CA ARG A 200 36.19 -31.08 -0.47
C ARG A 200 36.48 -32.03 -1.63
N THR A 201 37.40 -31.63 -2.51
CA THR A 201 38.00 -32.54 -3.47
C THR A 201 39.02 -33.40 -2.73
N GLY A 202 38.88 -34.73 -2.84
CA GLY A 202 39.91 -35.69 -2.46
C GLY A 202 40.80 -36.00 -3.65
#